data_AF-A0A3D5GLE7-F1
#
_entry.id   AF-A0A3D5GLE7-F1
#
_cell.length_a   1.000
_cell.length_b   1.000
_cell.length_c   1.000
_cell.angle_alpha   90.00
_cell.angle_beta   90.00
_cell.angle_gamma   90.00
#
_symmetry.space_group_name_H-M   'P 1'
#
loop_
_entity.id
_entity.type
_entity.pdbx_description
1 polymer ?
#
loop_
_entity_poly.entity_id
_entity_poly.type
_entity_poly.pdbx_seq_one_letter_code
_entity_poly.pdbx_strand_id
1 'polypeptide(L)'
;MTIELELPEVETIRYALDREVAGRKVKTAEAESMAVLGRYRNRKQFTSTLEGRKFGAVRRIGLLLVTELDGKDLLVIRPGAGASLRRHAARDEMAAGNELTV
;
A
#
# COMPACT_ATOMS: atom_id res chain seq x y z
N MET A 1 17.96 -5.98 -13.71
CA MET A 1 17.94 -7.12 -12.79
C MET A 1 16.95 -6.77 -11.70
N THR A 2 15.84 -7.50 -11.63
CA THR A 2 14.82 -7.27 -10.60
C THR A 2 15.15 -8.19 -9.44
N ILE A 3 15.34 -7.63 -8.25
CA ILE A 3 15.70 -8.40 -7.05
C ILE A 3 14.41 -8.73 -6.28
N GLU A 4 14.28 -9.98 -5.85
CA GLU A 4 13.22 -10.40 -4.93
C GLU A 4 13.42 -9.71 -3.57
N LEU A 5 12.34 -9.22 -2.99
CA LEU A 5 12.42 -8.57 -1.68
C LEU A 5 12.43 -9.63 -0.58
N GLU A 6 13.46 -9.58 0.27
CA GLU A 6 13.58 -10.47 1.42
C GLU A 6 13.12 -9.78 2.71
N LEU A 7 13.19 -10.51 3.82
CA LEU A 7 12.73 -10.01 5.13
C LEU A 7 13.40 -8.68 5.53
N PRO A 8 14.71 -8.44 5.32
CA PRO A 8 15.35 -7.18 5.67
C PRO A 8 14.84 -5.98 4.86
N GLU A 9 14.64 -6.13 3.56
CA GLU A 9 14.12 -5.08 2.68
C GLU A 9 12.67 -4.77 3.03
N VAL A 10 11.85 -5.81 3.26
CA VAL A 10 10.46 -5.62 3.68
C VAL A 10 10.39 -4.93 5.05
N GLU A 11 11.29 -5.24 6.00
CA GLU A 11 11.36 -4.53 7.29
C GLU A 11 11.76 -3.06 7.11
N THR A 12 12.67 -2.77 6.19
CA THR A 12 13.06 -1.39 5.85
C THR A 12 11.88 -0.61 5.27
N ILE A 13 11.13 -1.22 4.35
CA ILE A 13 9.91 -0.63 3.78
C ILE A 13 8.87 -0.43 4.89
N ARG A 14 8.68 -1.43 5.78
CA ARG A 14 7.74 -1.34 6.91
C ARG A 14 8.06 -0.13 7.79
N TYR A 15 9.32 0.06 8.16
CA TYR A 15 9.76 1.17 9.02
C TYR A 15 9.52 2.54 8.36
N ALA A 16 9.87 2.67 7.09
CA ALA A 16 9.66 3.91 6.34
C ALA A 16 8.16 4.21 6.15
N LEU A 17 7.37 3.19 5.80
CA LEU A 17 5.94 3.32 5.58
C LEU A 17 5.22 3.69 6.88
N ASP A 18 5.53 3.04 8.00
CA ASP A 18 4.95 3.33 9.32
C ASP A 18 5.11 4.80 9.70
N ARG A 19 6.34 5.33 9.58
CA ARG A 19 6.64 6.74 9.85
C ARG A 19 5.84 7.71 8.98
N GLU A 20 5.53 7.31 7.75
CA GLU A 20 4.83 8.19 6.81
C GLU A 20 3.30 8.10 6.96
N VAL A 21 2.72 6.91 7.13
CA VAL A 21 1.26 6.73 7.02
C VAL A 21 0.54 6.52 8.35
N ALA A 22 1.24 6.08 9.41
CA ALA A 22 0.58 5.73 10.66
C ALA A 22 -0.22 6.93 11.22
N GLY A 23 -1.49 6.69 11.53
CA GLY A 23 -2.40 7.69 12.04
C GLY A 23 -2.96 8.68 10.99
N ARG A 24 -2.60 8.55 9.70
CA ARG A 24 -3.16 9.38 8.64
C ARG A 24 -4.48 8.80 8.11
N LYS A 25 -5.35 9.68 7.63
CA LYS A 25 -6.64 9.33 7.03
C LYS A 25 -6.52 9.33 5.50
N VAL A 26 -7.00 8.27 4.86
CA VAL A 26 -7.10 8.17 3.40
C VAL A 26 -8.19 9.13 2.93
N LYS A 27 -7.82 10.07 2.07
CA LYS A 27 -8.79 11.01 1.47
C LYS A 27 -9.36 10.47 0.16
N THR A 28 -8.49 9.89 -0.65
CA THR A 28 -8.77 9.43 -2.01
C THR A 28 -7.94 8.19 -2.25
N ALA A 29 -8.52 7.14 -2.82
CA ALA A 29 -7.78 5.96 -3.23
C ALA A 29 -8.04 5.68 -4.71
N GLU A 30 -6.98 5.53 -5.49
CA GLU A 30 -7.04 5.32 -6.93
C GLU A 30 -6.23 4.10 -7.32
N ALA A 31 -6.84 3.19 -8.06
CA ALA A 31 -6.15 2.04 -8.65
C ALA A 31 -6.14 2.19 -10.18
N GLU A 32 -4.99 1.97 -10.80
CA GLU A 32 -4.86 2.07 -12.26
C GLU A 32 -5.50 0.85 -12.93
N SER A 33 -5.17 -0.35 -12.44
CA SER A 33 -5.66 -1.61 -12.99
C SER A 33 -6.14 -2.60 -11.92
N MET A 34 -6.49 -3.82 -12.33
CA MET A 34 -6.79 -4.94 -11.43
C MET A 34 -5.56 -5.83 -11.16
N ALA A 35 -4.39 -5.52 -11.71
CA ALA A 35 -3.20 -6.38 -11.67
C ALA A 35 -2.77 -6.74 -10.24
N VAL A 36 -2.95 -5.81 -9.29
CA VAL A 36 -2.58 -5.99 -7.87
C VAL A 36 -3.79 -6.21 -6.94
N LEU A 37 -5.00 -6.31 -7.49
CA LEU A 37 -6.26 -6.35 -6.73
C LEU A 37 -7.02 -7.69 -6.86
N GLY A 38 -6.30 -8.80 -6.99
CA GLY A 38 -6.88 -10.11 -7.31
C GLY A 38 -7.96 -10.65 -6.37
N ARG A 39 -8.08 -10.11 -5.15
CA ARG A 39 -9.16 -10.44 -4.19
C ARG A 39 -10.50 -9.77 -4.53
N TYR A 40 -10.47 -8.67 -5.28
CA TYR A 40 -11.63 -7.81 -5.52
C TYR A 40 -12.21 -8.06 -6.91
N ARG A 41 -13.52 -7.85 -7.06
CA ARG A 41 -14.23 -7.97 -8.34
C ARG A 41 -13.93 -6.79 -9.26
N ASN A 42 -13.70 -5.61 -8.70
CA ASN A 42 -13.40 -4.39 -9.43
C ASN A 42 -12.63 -3.39 -8.55
N ARG A 43 -12.06 -2.37 -9.17
CA ARG A 43 -11.28 -1.32 -8.50
C ARG A 43 -12.07 -0.58 -7.43
N LYS A 44 -13.33 -0.23 -7.73
CA LYS A 44 -14.20 0.52 -6.82
C LYS A 44 -14.45 -0.22 -5.52
N GLN A 45 -14.61 -1.54 -5.56
CA GLN A 45 -14.79 -2.38 -4.37
C GLN A 45 -13.59 -2.26 -3.42
N PHE A 46 -12.37 -2.14 -3.96
CA PHE A 46 -11.17 -1.92 -3.15
C PHE A 46 -11.09 -0.48 -2.66
N THR A 47 -11.15 0.51 -3.56
CA THR A 47 -10.95 1.92 -3.18
C THR A 47 -12.00 2.41 -2.17
N SER A 48 -13.26 2.00 -2.30
CA SER A 48 -14.32 2.35 -1.35
C SER A 48 -14.11 1.78 0.06
N THR A 49 -13.29 0.72 0.21
CA THR A 49 -12.96 0.17 1.55
C THR A 49 -11.86 0.97 2.24
N LEU A 50 -11.03 1.68 1.47
CA LEU A 50 -9.91 2.48 1.97
C LEU A 50 -10.32 3.94 2.24
N GLU A 51 -11.10 4.54 1.34
CA GLU A 51 -11.46 5.95 1.44
C GLU A 51 -12.17 6.26 2.76
N GLY A 52 -11.69 7.32 3.42
CA GLY A 52 -12.23 7.74 4.71
C GLY A 52 -11.74 6.92 5.91
N ARG A 53 -10.94 5.86 5.72
CA ARG A 53 -10.34 5.09 6.81
C ARG A 53 -9.05 5.73 7.30
N LYS A 54 -8.74 5.53 8.58
CA LYS A 54 -7.46 5.88 9.19
C LYS A 54 -6.52 4.68 9.24
N PHE A 55 -5.27 4.87 8.83
CA PHE A 55 -4.21 3.88 8.98
C PHE A 55 -3.77 3.76 10.44
N GLY A 56 -3.62 2.53 10.90
CA GLY A 56 -2.93 2.17 12.13
C GLY A 56 -1.42 1.98 11.92
N ALA A 57 -0.76 1.39 12.91
CA ALA A 57 0.64 1.05 12.80
C ALA A 57 0.88 -0.01 11.71
N VAL A 58 1.99 0.10 11.00
CA VAL A 58 2.40 -0.85 9.97
C VAL A 58 3.27 -1.94 10.60
N ARG A 59 2.82 -3.19 10.48
CA ARG A 59 3.50 -4.40 10.96
C ARG A 59 3.98 -5.24 9.79
N ARG A 60 5.00 -6.07 10.01
CA ARG A 60 5.47 -7.07 9.05
C ARG A 60 5.13 -8.47 9.54
N ILE A 61 4.58 -9.29 8.65
CA ILE A 61 4.32 -10.72 8.90
C ILE A 61 4.99 -11.50 7.76
N GLY A 62 6.18 -12.04 8.01
CA GLY A 62 7.01 -12.62 6.95
C GLY A 62 7.36 -11.56 5.90
N LEU A 63 6.92 -11.77 4.66
CA LEU A 63 7.08 -10.82 3.53
C LEU A 63 5.87 -9.91 3.32
N LEU A 64 4.88 -9.95 4.22
CA LEU A 64 3.69 -9.11 4.15
C LEU A 64 3.87 -7.85 4.98
N LEU A 65 3.44 -6.72 4.44
CA LEU A 65 3.19 -5.48 5.18
C LEU A 65 1.70 -5.42 5.51
N VAL A 66 1.37 -5.13 6.77
CA VAL A 66 0.00 -5.14 7.26
C VAL A 66 -0.26 -3.88 8.06
N THR A 67 -1.32 -3.15 7.74
CA THR A 67 -1.81 -2.02 8.54
C THR A 67 -3.29 -2.23 8.86
N GLU A 68 -3.63 -1.98 10.13
CA GLU A 68 -5.02 -1.95 10.58
C GLU A 68 -5.70 -0.69 10.07
N LEU A 69 -6.94 -0.81 9.62
CA LEU A 69 -7.81 0.31 9.35
C LEU A 69 -8.77 0.45 10.54
N ASP A 70 -9.17 1.68 10.87
CA ASP A 70 -10.13 1.95 11.95
C ASP A 70 -11.47 1.19 11.84
N GLY A 71 -11.78 0.61 10.67
CA GLY A 71 -12.93 -0.24 10.39
C GLY A 71 -12.84 -1.71 10.77
N LYS A 72 -11.76 -2.16 11.45
CA LYS A 72 -11.39 -3.57 11.68
C LYS A 72 -10.88 -4.32 10.44
N ASP A 73 -10.87 -3.65 9.29
CA ASP A 73 -10.26 -4.17 8.07
C ASP A 73 -8.73 -4.10 8.14
N LEU A 74 -8.05 -4.99 7.42
CA LEU A 74 -6.60 -4.97 7.26
C LEU A 74 -6.26 -4.63 5.81
N LEU A 75 -5.38 -3.65 5.61
CA LEU A 75 -4.69 -3.51 4.32
C LEU A 75 -3.43 -4.36 4.37
N VAL A 76 -3.38 -5.35 3.49
CA VAL A 76 -2.25 -6.29 3.36
C VAL A 76 -1.58 -6.05 2.02
N ILE A 77 -0.28 -5.77 2.05
CA ILE A 77 0.54 -5.54 0.87
C ILE A 77 1.61 -6.63 0.84
N ARG A 78 1.71 -7.36 -0.27
CA ARG A 78 2.83 -8.25 -0.56
C ARG A 78 3.67 -7.62 -1.68
N PRO A 79 4.76 -6.94 -1.37
CA PRO A 79 5.69 -6.43 -2.38
C PRO A 79 6.22 -7.59 -3.23
N GLY A 80 6.12 -7.47 -4.56
CA GLY A 80 6.76 -8.39 -5.51
C GLY A 80 8.18 -7.93 -5.86
N ALA A 81 8.90 -8.73 -6.65
CA ALA A 81 10.20 -8.35 -7.17
C ALA A 81 10.15 -6.98 -7.87
N GLY A 82 11.01 -6.05 -7.45
CA GLY A 82 11.09 -4.71 -8.02
C GLY A 82 9.92 -3.78 -7.68
N ALA A 83 9.01 -4.20 -6.81
CA ALA A 83 7.98 -3.31 -6.28
C ALA A 83 8.64 -2.21 -5.43
N SER A 84 8.09 -1.00 -5.52
CA SER A 84 8.51 0.12 -4.69
C SER A 84 7.30 0.85 -4.13
N LEU A 85 7.46 1.38 -2.92
CA LEU A 85 6.52 2.28 -2.30
C LEU A 85 7.24 3.59 -2.05
N ARG A 86 6.61 4.70 -2.44
CA ARG A 86 7.21 6.03 -2.35
C ARG A 86 6.18 7.02 -1.87
N ARG A 87 6.63 8.01 -1.11
CA ARG A 87 5.84 9.21 -0.90
C ARG A 87 5.81 10.01 -2.20
N HIS A 88 4.63 10.49 -2.55
CA HIS A 88 4.38 11.24 -3.78
C HIS A 88 3.57 12.48 -3.44
N ALA A 89 3.99 13.68 -3.86
CA ALA A 89 3.17 14.87 -3.66
C ALA A 89 2.05 14.91 -4.71
N ALA A 90 0.89 15.49 -4.36
CA ALA A 90 -0.28 15.48 -5.24
C ALA A 90 -0.09 16.16 -6.61
N ARG A 91 0.98 16.97 -6.77
CA ARG A 91 1.31 17.67 -8.01
C ARG A 91 2.41 17.00 -8.83
N ASP A 92 3.04 15.96 -8.29
CA ASP A 92 4.15 15.29 -8.95
C ASP A 92 3.60 14.35 -10.04
N GLU A 93 4.37 14.14 -11.10
CA GLU A 93 3.99 13.21 -12.18
C GLU A 93 4.03 11.75 -11.71
N MET A 94 2.97 11.00 -12.03
CA MET A 94 2.89 9.58 -11.71
C MET A 94 3.99 8.82 -12.47
N ALA A 95 4.70 7.93 -11.77
CA ALA A 95 5.67 7.06 -12.44
C ALA A 95 4.94 6.05 -13.32
N ALA A 96 5.60 5.68 -14.42
CA ALA A 96 5.17 4.57 -15.25
C ALA A 96 5.07 3.29 -14.41
N GLY A 97 3.98 2.55 -14.56
CA GLY A 97 3.70 1.33 -13.79
C GLY A 97 3.18 1.55 -12.37
N ASN A 98 2.76 2.79 -12.02
CA ASN A 98 2.04 3.03 -10.77
C ASN A 98 0.66 2.37 -10.79
N GLU A 99 0.40 1.48 -9.84
CA GLU A 99 -0.87 0.74 -9.77
C GLU A 99 -1.83 1.27 -8.70
N LEU A 100 -1.33 1.98 -7.68
CA LEU A 100 -2.14 2.42 -6.53
C LEU A 100 -1.63 3.73 -5.92
N THR A 101 -2.55 4.66 -5.66
CA THR A 101 -2.34 5.89 -4.89
C THR A 101 -3.38 5.97 -3.76
N VAL A 102 -2.96 6.40 -2.56
CA VAL A 102 -3.79 6.51 -1.33
C VAL A 102 -3.50 7.76 -0.52
#